data_AF-A0A7Y1ZPI5-F1
#
_entry.id   AF-A0A7Y1ZPI5-F1
#
_cell.length_a   1.000
_cell.length_b   1.000
_cell.length_c   1.000
_cell.angle_alpha   90.00
_cell.angle_beta   90.00
_cell.angle_gamma   90.00
#
_symmetry.space_group_name_H-M   'P 1'
#
loop_
_entity.id
_entity.type
_entity.pdbx_description
1 polymer ?
#
loop_
_entity_poly.entity_id
_entity_poly.type
_entity_poly.pdbx_seq_one_letter_code
_entity_poly.pdbx_strand_id
1 'polypeptide(L)'
;MSRGLLFIVAASLIGVGSVIFMGQKSRIAVDSEQGEYGYQVTAREIAKSGSDRAISEVRKDLTAVTKQRNGISVAGGEYDLDIVEHNYGELTLVSNGRSGNAEHSIETGVIYVAPLEAAVVLNASEVSTKTSGSYTISGEDHRAEPASDDDSGTSGGSGGSGGSGYFDGKNFGPEVDYSAVGRRNARNRGFTRPARGIMTGSESHANIVAAEIDAVNVTGDGGAGSIGSTSQKDVYEQIYTQAMSNSSVQFLSEPFAGSYGSKNDPAILSVSGDFEPKDSFTGYGLLIIEDGNFEANKHFKWNGVVMARGSGTSELDVIVDDGAEIRGSLVAYEKESVPVPACPVPFDIDGLNTVPKVEFNARFDVVGAAISAGGAYDVPVTSVVHFNGDHEEPWGNWDKPTDGNVNRDGAYVYEPSDSYGPNTTITVSARSWLKKKGKDGSKDDHWNMYMEQASDEGGQQLQVLRNGDTAPGVAGYLGQTSAVEFLADYLNLDGTMNLADNQTIYLFELGSTNPNSAAFDMQDLVVLVTLTAAESDPIAGCVAGGSAGITGKINFEIGGDGAVLYSPEAIAKLGKKLQVIKDATKVTVVSQKEKTDREASSQSMK
;
A
#
# COMPACT_ATOMS: atom_id res chain seq x y z
N MET A 1 -72.33 -41.22 28.93
CA MET A 1 -71.08 -40.52 28.57
C MET A 1 -70.03 -40.89 29.60
N SER A 2 -69.61 -42.16 29.62
CA SER A 2 -68.50 -42.79 28.86
C SER A 2 -67.13 -42.46 29.44
N ARG A 3 -66.62 -43.39 30.26
CA ARG A 3 -65.23 -43.45 30.73
C ARG A 3 -64.20 -43.33 29.58
N GLY A 4 -64.60 -43.67 28.35
CA GLY A 4 -63.78 -43.46 27.15
C GLY A 4 -63.46 -41.99 26.84
N LEU A 5 -64.36 -41.03 27.14
CA LEU A 5 -64.09 -39.61 26.92
C LEU A 5 -63.02 -39.09 27.89
N LEU A 6 -63.03 -39.58 29.14
CA LEU A 6 -62.04 -39.22 30.16
C LEU A 6 -60.64 -39.71 29.78
N PHE A 7 -60.53 -40.92 29.21
CA PHE A 7 -59.25 -41.45 28.73
C PHE A 7 -58.70 -40.67 27.54
N ILE A 8 -59.57 -40.23 26.62
CA ILE A 8 -59.14 -39.43 25.47
C ILE A 8 -58.66 -38.05 25.92
N VAL A 9 -59.34 -37.41 26.88
CA VAL A 9 -58.91 -36.12 27.45
C VAL A 9 -57.62 -36.25 28.26
N ALA A 10 -57.46 -37.33 29.04
CA ALA A 10 -56.22 -37.57 29.78
C ALA A 10 -55.03 -37.85 28.86
N ALA A 11 -55.22 -38.65 27.81
CA ALA A 11 -54.17 -38.95 26.83
C ALA A 11 -53.76 -37.70 26.02
N SER A 12 -54.73 -36.85 25.67
CA SER A 12 -54.44 -35.59 24.96
C SER A 12 -53.74 -34.56 25.86
N LEU A 13 -54.06 -34.49 27.16
CA LEU A 13 -53.34 -33.64 28.11
C LEU A 13 -51.89 -34.11 28.34
N ILE A 14 -51.65 -35.42 28.39
CA ILE A 14 -50.28 -35.97 28.48
C ILE A 14 -49.51 -35.72 27.19
N GLY A 15 -50.14 -35.85 26.02
CA GLY A 15 -49.54 -35.53 24.73
C GLY A 15 -49.14 -34.06 24.61
N VAL A 16 -50.04 -33.14 24.97
CA VAL A 16 -49.78 -31.68 24.94
C VAL A 16 -48.70 -31.29 25.96
N GLY A 17 -48.73 -31.86 27.17
CA GLY A 17 -47.69 -31.64 28.17
C GLY A 17 -46.31 -32.12 27.73
N SER A 18 -46.24 -33.24 27.01
CA SER A 18 -44.98 -33.79 26.49
C SER A 18 -44.39 -32.92 25.38
N VAL A 19 -45.23 -32.36 24.49
CA VAL A 19 -44.79 -31.44 23.43
C VAL A 19 -44.31 -30.10 24.01
N ILE A 20 -44.98 -29.56 25.03
CA ILE A 20 -44.54 -28.33 25.71
C ILE A 20 -43.21 -28.56 26.45
N PHE A 21 -43.05 -29.70 27.12
CA PHE A 21 -41.81 -30.03 27.84
C PHE A 21 -40.63 -30.30 26.88
N MET A 22 -40.87 -30.95 25.74
CA MET A 22 -39.86 -31.08 24.68
C MET A 22 -39.49 -29.73 24.07
N GLY A 23 -40.47 -28.85 23.80
CA GLY A 23 -40.23 -27.51 23.27
C GLY A 23 -39.42 -26.61 24.22
N GLN A 24 -39.62 -26.72 25.54
CA GLN A 24 -38.80 -26.01 26.53
C GLN A 24 -37.36 -26.52 26.58
N LYS A 25 -37.13 -27.84 26.52
CA LYS A 25 -35.77 -28.39 26.45
C LYS A 25 -35.06 -28.00 25.15
N SER A 26 -35.76 -27.97 24.02
CA SER A 26 -35.20 -27.54 22.73
C SER A 26 -34.82 -26.06 22.73
N ARG A 27 -35.63 -25.18 23.32
CA ARG A 27 -35.30 -23.75 23.43
C ARG A 27 -34.11 -23.49 24.35
N ILE A 28 -34.03 -24.18 25.49
CA ILE A 28 -32.88 -24.08 26.40
C ILE A 28 -31.60 -24.58 25.71
N ALA A 29 -31.68 -25.62 24.87
CA ALA A 29 -30.52 -26.10 24.11
C ALA A 29 -30.06 -25.08 23.05
N VAL A 30 -30.98 -24.49 22.29
CA VAL A 30 -30.67 -23.48 21.25
C VAL A 30 -30.10 -22.20 21.86
N ASP A 31 -30.64 -21.71 22.99
CA ASP A 31 -30.12 -20.52 23.68
C ASP A 31 -28.73 -20.78 24.28
N SER A 32 -28.43 -22.03 24.69
CA SER A 32 -27.09 -22.39 25.16
C SER A 32 -26.06 -22.53 24.03
N GLU A 33 -26.46 -23.07 22.87
CA GLU A 33 -25.59 -23.22 21.70
C GLU A 33 -25.28 -21.87 21.03
N GLN A 34 -26.25 -20.95 20.98
CA GLN A 34 -26.01 -19.58 20.48
C GLN A 34 -25.07 -18.78 21.38
N GLY A 35 -25.12 -19.01 22.69
CA GLY A 35 -24.15 -18.43 23.63
C GLY A 35 -22.74 -18.94 23.38
N GLU A 36 -22.57 -20.24 23.19
CA GLU A 36 -21.26 -20.88 23.00
C GLU A 36 -20.60 -20.47 21.67
N TYR A 37 -21.36 -20.40 20.57
CA TYR A 37 -20.87 -19.88 19.29
C TYR A 37 -20.43 -18.40 19.41
N GLY A 38 -21.25 -17.58 20.08
CA GLY A 38 -20.92 -16.16 20.32
C GLY A 38 -19.61 -15.99 21.09
N TYR A 39 -19.35 -16.83 22.09
CA TYR A 39 -18.09 -16.83 22.83
C TYR A 39 -16.89 -17.27 21.96
N GLN A 40 -17.06 -18.24 21.06
CA GLN A 40 -15.98 -18.67 20.15
C GLN A 40 -15.60 -17.58 19.15
N VAL A 41 -16.59 -16.92 18.53
CA VAL A 41 -16.35 -15.79 17.60
C VAL A 41 -15.67 -14.64 18.35
N THR A 42 -16.14 -14.32 19.56
CA THR A 42 -15.56 -13.26 20.39
C THR A 42 -14.12 -13.59 20.78
N ALA A 43 -13.82 -14.84 21.18
CA ALA A 43 -12.47 -15.28 21.50
C ALA A 43 -11.51 -15.16 20.30
N ARG A 44 -11.97 -15.49 19.08
CA ARG A 44 -11.20 -15.33 17.84
C ARG A 44 -10.88 -13.86 17.52
N GLU A 45 -11.88 -12.97 17.58
CA GLU A 45 -11.67 -11.53 17.34
C GLU A 45 -10.74 -10.89 18.37
N ILE A 46 -10.82 -11.34 19.62
CA ILE A 46 -9.91 -10.93 20.70
C ILE A 46 -8.48 -11.42 20.43
N ALA A 47 -8.31 -12.69 20.02
CA ALA A 47 -7.00 -13.24 19.65
C ALA A 47 -6.39 -12.45 18.48
N LYS A 48 -7.20 -12.12 17.45
CA LYS A 48 -6.76 -11.31 16.30
C LYS A 48 -6.33 -9.92 16.72
N SER A 49 -7.12 -9.25 17.55
CA SER A 49 -6.79 -7.92 18.10
C SER A 49 -5.48 -7.95 18.91
N GLY A 50 -5.24 -9.03 19.65
CA GLY A 50 -3.98 -9.23 20.38
C GLY A 50 -2.78 -9.40 19.45
N SER A 51 -2.92 -10.14 18.35
CA SER A 51 -1.87 -10.30 17.34
C SER A 51 -1.58 -8.98 16.61
N ASP A 52 -2.60 -8.27 16.12
CA ASP A 52 -2.46 -6.98 15.43
C ASP A 52 -1.73 -5.95 16.30
N ARG A 53 -2.03 -5.94 17.62
CA ARG A 53 -1.33 -5.07 18.57
C ARG A 53 0.12 -5.51 18.81
N ALA A 54 0.37 -6.81 18.93
CA ALA A 54 1.72 -7.35 19.09
C ALA A 54 2.63 -6.97 17.92
N ILE A 55 2.14 -7.10 16.68
CA ILE A 55 2.84 -6.68 15.46
C ILE A 55 3.14 -5.18 15.52
N SER A 56 2.16 -4.35 15.91
CA SER A 56 2.36 -2.90 16.03
C SER A 56 3.42 -2.52 17.07
N GLU A 57 3.49 -3.24 18.20
CA GLU A 57 4.50 -3.00 19.24
C GLU A 57 5.89 -3.45 18.78
N VAL A 58 6.00 -4.63 18.14
CA VAL A 58 7.24 -5.14 17.54
C VAL A 58 7.80 -4.17 16.50
N ARG A 59 6.93 -3.53 15.68
CA ARG A 59 7.33 -2.49 14.72
C ARG A 59 7.86 -1.22 15.37
N LYS A 60 7.36 -0.85 16.55
CA LYS A 60 7.71 0.41 17.22
C LYS A 60 9.01 0.31 18.00
N ASP A 61 9.19 -0.77 18.74
CA ASP A 61 10.36 -0.97 19.59
C ASP A 61 10.54 -2.46 19.87
N LEU A 62 11.39 -3.11 19.07
CA LEU A 62 11.74 -4.52 19.22
C LEU A 62 12.35 -4.82 20.61
N THR A 63 13.01 -3.84 21.23
CA THR A 63 13.68 -4.01 22.53
C THR A 63 12.72 -3.91 23.71
N ALA A 64 11.58 -3.22 23.54
CA ALA A 64 10.51 -3.14 24.54
C ALA A 64 9.60 -4.37 24.57
N VAL A 65 9.81 -5.32 23.66
CA VAL A 65 9.03 -6.56 23.56
C VAL A 65 9.40 -7.50 24.72
N THR A 66 8.73 -7.32 25.86
CA THR A 66 8.83 -8.23 27.02
C THR A 66 8.24 -9.60 26.70
N LYS A 67 8.91 -10.67 27.18
CA LYS A 67 8.69 -12.08 26.82
C LYS A 67 7.30 -12.68 27.11
N GLN A 68 6.38 -11.98 27.79
CA GLN A 68 5.02 -12.47 28.00
C GLN A 68 4.12 -11.37 28.57
N ARG A 69 2.87 -11.25 28.10
CA ARG A 69 1.84 -10.43 28.75
C ARG A 69 0.55 -11.23 28.89
N ASN A 70 0.06 -11.34 30.12
CA ASN A 70 -1.13 -12.13 30.41
C ASN A 70 -2.29 -11.25 30.87
N GLY A 71 -3.52 -11.61 30.50
CA GLY A 71 -4.75 -11.01 30.99
C GLY A 71 -5.04 -9.59 30.48
N ILE A 72 -4.69 -9.27 29.23
CA ILE A 72 -5.00 -7.96 28.67
C ILE A 72 -6.49 -7.93 28.28
N SER A 73 -7.29 -7.17 29.02
CA SER A 73 -8.73 -7.05 28.75
C SER A 73 -9.03 -6.28 27.46
N VAL A 74 -9.89 -6.84 26.63
CA VAL A 74 -10.45 -6.22 25.41
C VAL A 74 -11.95 -6.49 25.42
N ALA A 75 -12.76 -5.54 24.94
CA ALA A 75 -14.22 -5.57 25.08
C ALA A 75 -14.85 -6.97 24.80
N GLY A 76 -15.26 -7.65 25.88
CA GLY A 76 -15.87 -8.99 25.82
C GLY A 76 -14.97 -10.17 26.25
N GLY A 77 -13.72 -9.92 26.66
CA GLY A 77 -12.81 -10.97 27.13
C GLY A 77 -11.38 -10.49 27.42
N GLU A 78 -10.42 -11.40 27.34
CA GLU A 78 -8.99 -11.15 27.63
C GLU A 78 -8.12 -11.85 26.60
N TYR A 79 -6.91 -11.36 26.34
CA TYR A 79 -5.89 -12.15 25.64
C TYR A 79 -4.58 -12.23 26.41
N ASP A 80 -3.89 -13.36 26.22
CA ASP A 80 -2.50 -13.56 26.59
C ASP A 80 -1.65 -13.48 25.32
N LEU A 81 -0.54 -12.74 25.38
CA LEU A 81 0.44 -12.64 24.32
C LEU A 81 1.75 -13.28 24.79
N ASP A 82 2.15 -14.35 24.13
CA ASP A 82 3.46 -14.98 24.30
C ASP A 82 4.34 -14.67 23.09
N ILE A 83 5.62 -14.42 23.34
CA ILE A 83 6.58 -14.05 22.29
C ILE A 83 7.76 -15.00 22.40
N VAL A 84 7.75 -15.97 21.49
CA VAL A 84 8.76 -17.02 21.44
C VAL A 84 9.85 -16.59 20.48
N GLU A 85 11.01 -16.29 21.04
CA GLU A 85 12.23 -16.02 20.27
C GLU A 85 12.82 -17.36 19.79
N HIS A 86 12.94 -17.52 18.49
CA HIS A 86 13.60 -18.65 17.86
C HIS A 86 15.04 -18.29 17.51
N ASN A 87 15.81 -19.29 17.10
CA ASN A 87 17.15 -19.06 16.57
C ASN A 87 17.04 -18.21 15.29
N TYR A 88 18.03 -17.34 15.04
CA TYR A 88 18.15 -16.52 13.82
C TYR A 88 17.17 -15.34 13.66
N GLY A 89 16.65 -14.78 14.76
CA GLY A 89 15.87 -13.55 14.72
C GLY A 89 14.40 -13.74 14.33
N GLU A 90 13.91 -14.97 14.22
CA GLU A 90 12.48 -15.23 14.09
C GLU A 90 11.79 -15.11 15.46
N LEU A 91 10.70 -14.35 15.51
CA LEU A 91 9.81 -14.19 16.66
C LEU A 91 8.46 -14.81 16.32
N THR A 92 7.98 -15.74 17.13
CA THR A 92 6.60 -16.23 17.03
C THR A 92 5.75 -15.52 18.08
N LEU A 93 4.76 -14.77 17.62
CA LEU A 93 3.76 -14.11 18.46
C LEU A 93 2.57 -15.05 18.61
N VAL A 94 2.26 -15.48 19.84
CA VAL A 94 1.11 -16.34 20.15
C VAL A 94 0.09 -15.50 20.92
N SER A 95 -1.04 -15.20 20.29
CA SER A 95 -2.14 -14.46 20.90
C SER A 95 -3.29 -15.40 21.24
N ASN A 96 -3.54 -15.61 22.54
CA ASN A 96 -4.61 -16.47 23.05
C ASN A 96 -5.78 -15.61 23.52
N GLY A 97 -6.83 -15.46 22.71
CA GLY A 97 -8.06 -14.77 23.10
C GLY A 97 -9.02 -15.67 23.87
N ARG A 98 -9.60 -15.16 24.95
CA ARG A 98 -10.57 -15.84 25.81
C ARG A 98 -11.85 -15.02 25.95
N SER A 99 -13.01 -15.67 25.79
CA SER A 99 -14.32 -15.09 26.09
C SER A 99 -15.23 -16.16 26.68
N GLY A 100 -15.72 -15.94 27.91
CA GLY A 100 -16.45 -16.99 28.65
C GLY A 100 -15.56 -18.23 28.89
N ASN A 101 -16.01 -19.39 28.39
CA ASN A 101 -15.24 -20.64 28.42
C ASN A 101 -14.50 -20.93 27.11
N ALA A 102 -14.65 -20.08 26.08
CA ALA A 102 -14.00 -20.28 24.79
C ALA A 102 -12.60 -19.66 24.79
N GLU A 103 -11.65 -20.37 24.17
CA GLU A 103 -10.27 -19.93 23.96
C GLU A 103 -9.88 -20.14 22.49
N HIS A 104 -9.17 -19.19 21.90
CA HIS A 104 -8.69 -19.23 20.53
C HIS A 104 -7.24 -18.73 20.47
N SER A 105 -6.36 -19.46 19.79
CA SER A 105 -4.95 -19.08 19.63
C SER A 105 -4.66 -18.70 18.18
N ILE A 106 -3.94 -17.60 17.99
CA ILE A 106 -3.38 -17.19 16.70
C ILE A 106 -1.86 -17.11 16.86
N GLU A 107 -1.15 -17.89 16.05
CA GLU A 107 0.30 -17.82 15.93
C GLU A 107 0.69 -16.96 14.73
N THR A 108 1.64 -16.05 14.92
CA THR A 108 2.13 -15.14 13.87
C THR A 108 3.64 -15.11 13.90
N GLY A 109 4.25 -15.62 12.84
CA GLY A 109 5.70 -15.54 12.64
C GLY A 109 6.11 -14.15 12.18
N VAL A 110 7.12 -13.58 12.83
CA VAL A 110 7.77 -12.32 12.46
C VAL A 110 9.25 -12.60 12.30
N ILE A 111 9.76 -12.49 11.08
CA ILE A 111 11.19 -12.68 10.80
C ILE A 111 11.88 -11.33 10.93
N TYR A 112 12.83 -11.21 11.86
CA TYR A 112 13.71 -10.05 11.98
C TYR A 112 15.04 -10.32 11.27
N VAL A 113 15.31 -9.58 10.19
CA VAL A 113 16.57 -9.68 9.43
C VAL A 113 17.49 -8.54 9.83
N ALA A 114 18.36 -8.74 10.83
CA ALA A 114 19.44 -7.79 11.11
C ALA A 114 20.46 -7.81 9.93
N PRO A 115 20.92 -6.66 9.37
CA PRO A 115 20.92 -5.31 9.92
C PRO A 115 19.83 -4.37 9.38
N LEU A 116 18.78 -4.90 8.76
CA LEU A 116 17.70 -4.10 8.20
C LEU A 116 16.78 -3.59 9.34
N GLU A 117 16.45 -2.29 9.34
CA GLU A 117 15.28 -1.83 10.10
C GLU A 117 14.06 -2.65 9.67
N ALA A 118 13.30 -3.15 10.64
CA ALA A 118 12.54 -4.39 10.55
C ALA A 118 11.60 -4.50 9.34
N ALA A 119 11.96 -5.33 8.35
CA ALA A 119 11.01 -5.87 7.39
C ALA A 119 10.17 -6.97 8.07
N VAL A 120 8.90 -6.70 8.36
CA VAL A 120 7.97 -7.71 8.91
C VAL A 120 7.45 -8.56 7.76
N VAL A 121 8.05 -9.73 7.54
CA VAL A 121 7.48 -10.78 6.70
C VAL A 121 6.44 -11.53 7.54
N LEU A 122 5.16 -11.42 7.18
CA LEU A 122 4.08 -12.14 7.83
C LEU A 122 3.98 -13.56 7.23
N ASN A 123 4.28 -14.59 8.03
CA ASN A 123 3.91 -15.96 7.68
C ASN A 123 2.40 -16.15 7.89
N ALA A 124 1.77 -16.97 7.04
CA ALA A 124 0.35 -17.31 7.17
C ALA A 124 0.04 -17.86 8.57
N SER A 125 -1.05 -17.39 9.19
CA SER A 125 -1.41 -17.75 10.55
C SER A 125 -1.76 -19.23 10.67
N GLU A 126 -1.09 -19.96 11.56
CA GLU A 126 -1.54 -21.29 11.95
C GLU A 126 -2.71 -21.14 12.94
N VAL A 127 -3.88 -21.63 12.56
CA VAL A 127 -5.08 -21.62 13.43
C VAL A 127 -5.16 -22.97 14.12
N SER A 128 -4.84 -23.02 15.42
CA SER A 128 -5.11 -24.19 16.25
C SER A 128 -6.29 -23.90 17.19
N THR A 129 -7.38 -24.65 17.04
CA THR A 129 -8.51 -24.62 17.97
C THR A 129 -8.34 -25.71 19.02
N LYS A 130 -8.05 -25.34 20.27
CA LYS A 130 -8.19 -26.25 21.41
C LYS A 130 -9.60 -26.14 21.99
N THR A 131 -10.52 -26.95 21.48
CA THR A 131 -11.82 -27.16 22.11
C THR A 131 -11.79 -28.40 22.99
N SER A 132 -12.14 -28.25 24.27
CA SER A 132 -12.42 -29.39 25.14
C SER A 132 -13.82 -29.94 24.83
N GLY A 133 -13.97 -30.65 23.70
CA GLY A 133 -15.23 -31.29 23.25
C GLY A 133 -15.27 -31.51 21.74
N SER A 134 -15.88 -32.61 21.27
CA SER A 134 -15.99 -32.90 19.83
C SER A 134 -17.20 -32.21 19.20
N TYR A 135 -16.98 -31.28 18.28
CA TYR A 135 -18.01 -30.74 17.41
C TYR A 135 -17.47 -30.53 16.00
N THR A 136 -18.32 -30.72 15.00
CA THR A 136 -18.03 -30.46 13.59
C THR A 136 -18.44 -29.03 13.26
N ILE A 137 -17.49 -28.17 12.91
CA ILE A 137 -17.79 -26.82 12.42
C ILE A 137 -18.04 -26.93 10.92
N SER A 138 -19.29 -26.81 10.49
CA SER A 138 -19.67 -26.69 9.09
C SER A 138 -20.50 -25.42 8.89
N GLY A 139 -19.90 -24.35 8.37
CA GLY A 139 -20.63 -23.19 7.87
C GLY A 139 -19.92 -21.85 8.03
N GLU A 140 -19.85 -21.10 6.93
CA GLU A 140 -19.57 -19.66 6.88
C GLU A 140 -20.69 -18.84 7.53
N ASP A 141 -20.32 -17.70 8.11
CA ASP A 141 -21.23 -16.73 8.75
C ASP A 141 -22.23 -16.14 7.74
N HIS A 142 -23.53 -16.42 7.97
CA HIS A 142 -24.62 -15.64 7.39
C HIS A 142 -25.39 -14.93 8.50
N ARG A 143 -25.18 -13.63 8.62
CA ARG A 143 -26.06 -12.74 9.37
C ARG A 143 -27.39 -12.65 8.63
N ALA A 144 -28.43 -13.29 9.15
CA ALA A 144 -29.79 -13.10 8.66
C ALA A 144 -30.26 -11.67 9.01
N GLU A 145 -30.66 -10.89 8.00
CA GLU A 145 -31.32 -9.60 8.23
C GLU A 145 -32.70 -9.82 8.89
N PRO A 146 -33.10 -8.98 9.86
CA PRO A 146 -34.42 -9.05 10.45
C PRO A 146 -35.48 -8.65 9.41
N ALA A 147 -36.52 -9.48 9.30
CA ALA A 147 -37.69 -9.22 8.47
C ALA A 147 -38.32 -7.86 8.84
N SER A 148 -38.51 -7.00 7.84
CA SER A 148 -39.29 -5.77 7.96
C SER A 148 -40.78 -6.12 8.01
N ASP A 149 -41.38 -6.02 9.19
CA ASP A 149 -42.84 -6.02 9.35
C ASP A 149 -43.39 -4.64 8.95
N ASP A 150 -43.74 -4.51 7.68
CA ASP A 150 -44.72 -3.55 7.19
C ASP A 150 -46.12 -4.17 7.36
N ASP A 151 -46.87 -3.76 8.40
CA ASP A 151 -48.32 -3.51 8.27
C ASP A 151 -48.90 -2.86 9.54
N SER A 152 -49.31 -1.59 9.45
CA SER A 152 -50.63 -1.17 9.97
C SER A 152 -50.91 0.31 9.70
N GLY A 153 -51.95 0.54 8.90
CA GLY A 153 -53.10 1.29 9.41
C GLY A 153 -53.06 2.80 9.31
N THR A 154 -53.56 3.28 8.17
CA THR A 154 -54.18 4.59 7.96
C THR A 154 -55.20 4.96 9.05
N SER A 155 -55.11 6.19 9.60
CA SER A 155 -56.28 6.99 9.96
C SER A 155 -55.90 8.48 10.03
N GLY A 156 -56.75 9.32 9.45
CA GLY A 156 -56.52 10.75 9.26
C GLY A 156 -57.04 11.65 10.37
N GLY A 157 -56.64 12.93 10.29
CA GLY A 157 -57.19 14.05 11.05
C GLY A 157 -56.21 15.23 10.99
N SER A 158 -56.43 16.22 10.11
CA SER A 158 -57.23 17.44 10.36
C SER A 158 -56.58 18.45 11.34
N GLY A 159 -56.07 19.56 10.77
CA GLY A 159 -56.47 20.91 11.25
C GLY A 159 -55.38 21.84 11.83
N GLY A 160 -55.29 23.04 11.25
CA GLY A 160 -55.00 24.31 11.94
C GLY A 160 -53.54 24.77 11.94
N SER A 161 -53.14 25.82 11.20
CA SER A 161 -53.42 27.26 11.40
C SER A 161 -52.42 27.97 12.32
N GLY A 162 -51.54 28.76 11.69
CA GLY A 162 -51.26 30.16 12.06
C GLY A 162 -50.24 30.44 13.17
N GLY A 163 -49.36 31.43 12.92
CA GLY A 163 -48.65 32.11 14.01
C GLY A 163 -47.32 32.77 13.65
N SER A 164 -47.39 33.89 12.94
CA SER A 164 -46.32 34.91 12.86
C SER A 164 -46.00 35.49 14.25
N GLY A 165 -44.73 35.83 14.51
CA GLY A 165 -44.31 36.45 15.76
C GLY A 165 -42.89 37.01 15.74
N TYR A 166 -42.74 38.14 15.07
CA TYR A 166 -41.65 39.12 15.19
C TYR A 166 -41.48 39.59 16.65
N PHE A 167 -40.27 39.66 17.20
CA PHE A 167 -39.89 40.68 18.19
C PHE A 167 -38.40 41.02 18.13
N ASP A 168 -38.18 42.30 17.85
CA ASP A 168 -36.96 43.12 17.93
C ASP A 168 -36.63 43.46 19.40
N GLY A 169 -35.37 43.76 19.72
CA GLY A 169 -35.01 44.19 21.08
C GLY A 169 -33.52 44.27 21.39
N LYS A 170 -32.94 45.43 21.10
CA LYS A 170 -31.55 45.88 21.27
C LYS A 170 -31.01 45.94 22.72
N ASN A 171 -29.68 45.85 22.80
CA ASN A 171 -28.69 46.58 23.64
C ASN A 171 -28.82 46.60 25.17
N PHE A 172 -27.73 46.25 25.87
CA PHE A 172 -26.92 47.13 26.74
C PHE A 172 -25.74 46.32 27.36
N GLY A 173 -24.50 46.76 27.14
CA GLY A 173 -23.39 46.50 28.08
C GLY A 173 -23.48 47.45 29.30
N PRO A 174 -22.49 47.54 30.22
CA PRO A 174 -21.08 47.14 30.06
C PRO A 174 -20.44 46.36 31.24
N GLU A 175 -19.31 45.73 30.94
CA GLU A 175 -18.03 45.76 31.67
C GLU A 175 -18.03 45.69 33.22
N VAL A 176 -17.56 44.56 33.77
CA VAL A 176 -16.82 44.54 35.05
C VAL A 176 -15.73 43.47 34.98
N ASP A 177 -14.48 43.94 35.08
CA ASP A 177 -13.25 43.18 35.30
C ASP A 177 -13.12 42.80 36.78
N TYR A 178 -12.83 41.53 37.08
CA TYR A 178 -12.31 41.10 38.38
C TYR A 178 -11.27 39.98 38.21
N SER A 179 -10.07 40.34 38.60
CA SER A 179 -8.88 39.52 38.79
C SER A 179 -9.09 38.27 39.67
N ALA A 180 -8.49 37.17 39.21
CA ALA A 180 -7.78 36.10 39.94
C ALA A 180 -8.25 35.71 41.36
N VAL A 181 -8.68 34.44 41.54
CA VAL A 181 -8.16 33.46 42.52
C VAL A 181 -8.63 32.06 42.09
N GLY A 182 -7.70 31.11 42.02
CA GLY A 182 -7.97 29.73 41.62
C GLY A 182 -8.80 28.91 42.60
N ARG A 183 -9.48 27.89 42.07
CA ARG A 183 -9.78 26.62 42.75
C ARG A 183 -10.29 25.59 41.75
N ARG A 184 -9.80 24.36 41.93
CA ARG A 184 -10.20 23.12 41.24
C ARG A 184 -11.71 22.92 41.37
N ASN A 185 -12.35 22.50 40.28
CA ASN A 185 -13.24 21.34 40.28
C ASN A 185 -13.71 20.97 38.87
N ALA A 186 -13.67 19.67 38.62
CA ALA A 186 -14.25 18.98 37.48
C ALA A 186 -15.75 19.30 37.32
N ARG A 187 -16.17 19.51 36.07
CA ARG A 187 -17.51 19.16 35.56
C ARG A 187 -17.54 19.21 34.04
N ASN A 188 -17.68 18.03 33.47
CA ASN A 188 -18.61 17.63 32.41
C ASN A 188 -19.45 18.75 31.74
N ARG A 189 -19.26 18.90 30.42
CA ARG A 189 -20.14 19.39 29.33
C ARG A 189 -19.18 19.62 28.14
N GLY A 190 -19.45 19.29 26.89
CA GLY A 190 -20.68 19.08 26.15
C GLY A 190 -20.33 19.41 24.70
N PHE A 191 -20.89 18.64 23.77
CA PHE A 191 -20.79 18.75 22.32
C PHE A 191 -20.52 20.15 21.74
N THR A 192 -19.51 20.25 20.87
CA THR A 192 -19.53 21.14 19.71
C THR A 192 -19.04 20.37 18.47
N ARG A 193 -19.89 20.35 17.43
CA ARG A 193 -19.58 19.83 16.10
C ARG A 193 -18.78 20.89 15.32
N PRO A 194 -17.74 20.54 14.55
CA PRO A 194 -17.34 21.31 13.39
C PRO A 194 -18.00 20.76 12.13
N ALA A 195 -18.06 21.64 11.14
CA ALA A 195 -18.90 21.60 9.97
C ALA A 195 -18.52 20.53 8.93
N ARG A 196 -19.55 20.08 8.21
CA ARG A 196 -19.42 19.42 6.90
C ARG A 196 -18.84 20.42 5.91
N GLY A 197 -17.59 20.21 5.50
CA GLY A 197 -17.04 20.71 4.24
C GLY A 197 -16.81 19.49 3.35
N ILE A 198 -17.68 19.31 2.36
CA ILE A 198 -17.51 18.35 1.28
C ILE A 198 -16.49 18.97 0.32
N MET A 199 -15.28 18.42 0.27
CA MET A 199 -14.40 18.57 -0.88
C MET A 199 -14.30 17.21 -1.55
N THR A 200 -14.95 17.10 -2.71
CA THR A 200 -14.79 16.00 -3.65
C THR A 200 -13.42 16.16 -4.32
N GLY A 201 -12.38 15.59 -3.72
CA GLY A 201 -11.15 15.28 -4.43
C GLY A 201 -11.39 14.04 -5.29
N SER A 202 -11.08 14.13 -6.57
CA SER A 202 -11.10 12.99 -7.49
C SER A 202 -10.01 12.01 -7.10
N GLU A 203 -10.38 10.86 -6.55
CA GLU A 203 -9.47 9.73 -6.39
C GLU A 203 -9.13 9.17 -7.77
N SER A 204 -7.85 9.18 -8.13
CA SER A 204 -7.31 8.45 -9.27
C SER A 204 -7.42 6.95 -8.99
N HIS A 205 -8.28 6.27 -9.73
CA HIS A 205 -8.46 4.82 -9.62
C HIS A 205 -7.21 4.09 -10.15
N ALA A 206 -6.41 3.54 -9.23
CA ALA A 206 -5.42 2.52 -9.59
C ALA A 206 -6.13 1.18 -9.82
N ASN A 207 -5.87 0.54 -10.97
CA ASN A 207 -6.40 -0.78 -11.28
C ASN A 207 -5.52 -1.85 -10.61
N ILE A 208 -5.90 -2.29 -9.41
CA ILE A 208 -5.32 -3.51 -8.83
C ILE A 208 -6.21 -4.69 -9.25
N VAL A 209 -5.71 -5.55 -10.12
CA VAL A 209 -6.29 -6.88 -10.34
C VAL A 209 -5.69 -7.82 -9.30
N ALA A 210 -6.28 -7.83 -8.10
CA ALA A 210 -6.14 -8.99 -7.22
C ALA A 210 -7.17 -10.01 -7.73
N ALA A 211 -6.78 -10.84 -8.70
CA ALA A 211 -7.56 -12.04 -8.98
C ALA A 211 -7.52 -12.92 -7.73
N GLU A 212 -8.67 -13.45 -7.33
CA GLU A 212 -8.76 -14.49 -6.30
C GLU A 212 -8.12 -15.74 -6.91
N ILE A 213 -6.83 -15.96 -6.63
CA ILE A 213 -6.03 -17.04 -7.20
C ILE A 213 -6.32 -18.33 -6.43
N ASP A 214 -7.09 -19.24 -7.05
CA ASP A 214 -7.12 -20.64 -6.68
C ASP A 214 -6.18 -21.43 -7.62
N ALA A 215 -4.88 -21.15 -7.50
CA ALA A 215 -3.85 -21.86 -8.27
C ALA A 215 -3.37 -23.07 -7.47
N VAL A 216 -3.71 -24.26 -7.94
CA VAL A 216 -3.36 -25.56 -7.34
C VAL A 216 -1.84 -25.75 -7.15
N ASN A 217 -1.00 -25.00 -7.87
CA ASN A 217 0.47 -25.09 -7.82
C ASN A 217 1.14 -23.99 -6.95
N VAL A 218 0.37 -23.06 -6.37
CA VAL A 218 0.86 -22.09 -5.39
C VAL A 218 0.44 -22.58 -4.00
N THR A 219 1.33 -23.28 -3.30
CA THR A 219 1.01 -23.87 -2.01
C THR A 219 1.85 -23.24 -0.91
N GLY A 220 1.24 -22.55 0.04
CA GLY A 220 1.92 -22.24 1.30
C GLY A 220 2.12 -23.54 2.08
N ASP A 221 3.28 -23.73 2.70
CA ASP A 221 3.55 -24.90 3.57
C ASP A 221 2.72 -24.88 4.88
N GLY A 222 1.74 -23.96 5.03
CA GLY A 222 0.79 -23.93 6.14
C GLY A 222 -0.31 -22.87 5.98
N GLY A 223 -1.53 -23.28 5.62
CA GLY A 223 -2.74 -22.46 5.68
C GLY A 223 -3.03 -21.59 4.45
N ALA A 224 -4.31 -21.25 4.25
CA ALA A 224 -4.76 -20.37 3.17
C ALA A 224 -4.05 -19.02 3.24
N GLY A 225 -3.54 -18.54 2.10
CA GLY A 225 -2.88 -17.24 2.02
C GLY A 225 -3.78 -16.13 2.56
N SER A 226 -3.27 -15.33 3.50
CA SER A 226 -3.96 -14.14 3.98
C SER A 226 -3.56 -12.96 3.10
N ILE A 227 -4.47 -12.54 2.23
CA ILE A 227 -4.33 -11.32 1.43
C ILE A 227 -5.09 -10.20 2.18
N GLY A 228 -4.35 -9.35 2.90
CA GLY A 228 -4.90 -8.19 3.62
C GLY A 228 -4.87 -6.90 2.79
N SER A 229 -5.89 -6.05 2.93
CA SER A 229 -6.04 -4.78 2.21
C SER A 229 -5.51 -3.59 3.03
N THR A 230 -4.22 -3.30 2.90
CA THR A 230 -3.76 -1.90 2.74
C THR A 230 -3.64 -1.64 1.22
N SER A 231 -3.29 -0.44 0.75
CA SER A 231 -2.86 -0.28 -0.64
C SER A 231 -1.64 -1.17 -0.89
N GLN A 232 -1.87 -2.40 -1.35
CA GLN A 232 -0.84 -3.44 -1.44
C GLN A 232 0.38 -3.00 -2.27
N LYS A 233 0.18 -2.02 -3.18
CA LYS A 233 1.23 -1.32 -3.93
C LYS A 233 2.37 -0.81 -3.03
N ASP A 234 2.05 -0.12 -1.95
CA ASP A 234 3.08 0.51 -1.09
C ASP A 234 3.93 -0.54 -0.36
N VAL A 235 3.32 -1.67 0.01
CA VAL A 235 4.02 -2.78 0.66
C VAL A 235 4.96 -3.47 -0.32
N TYR A 236 4.52 -3.71 -1.55
CA TYR A 236 5.35 -4.35 -2.57
C TYR A 236 6.51 -3.45 -3.02
N GLU A 237 6.27 -2.15 -3.22
CA GLU A 237 7.35 -1.21 -3.55
C GLU A 237 8.35 -1.06 -2.40
N GLN A 238 7.90 -1.13 -1.13
CA GLN A 238 8.81 -1.19 0.01
C GLN A 238 9.65 -2.47 0.03
N ILE A 239 9.03 -3.65 -0.19
CA ILE A 239 9.76 -4.93 -0.26
C ILE A 239 10.78 -4.89 -1.41
N TYR A 240 10.37 -4.40 -2.57
CA TYR A 240 11.24 -4.23 -3.74
C TYR A 240 12.42 -3.30 -3.41
N THR A 241 12.16 -2.08 -2.93
CA THR A 241 13.20 -1.09 -2.60
C THR A 241 14.18 -1.63 -1.56
N GLN A 242 13.68 -2.30 -0.51
CA GLN A 242 14.52 -2.92 0.51
C GLN A 242 15.32 -4.12 -0.03
N ALA A 243 14.72 -4.93 -0.90
CA ALA A 243 15.42 -6.03 -1.54
C ALA A 243 16.54 -5.50 -2.44
N MET A 244 16.27 -4.54 -3.31
CA MET A 244 17.23 -3.99 -4.26
C MET A 244 18.36 -3.19 -3.61
N SER A 245 18.12 -2.61 -2.44
CA SER A 245 19.19 -1.99 -1.63
C SER A 245 20.04 -3.00 -0.85
N ASN A 246 19.66 -4.28 -0.82
CA ASN A 246 20.42 -5.30 -0.12
C ASN A 246 21.66 -5.74 -0.91
N SER A 247 22.84 -5.59 -0.29
CA SER A 247 24.13 -6.03 -0.87
C SER A 247 24.21 -7.53 -1.21
N SER A 248 23.29 -8.37 -0.72
CA SER A 248 23.22 -9.80 -1.04
C SER A 248 22.42 -10.13 -2.30
N VAL A 249 21.79 -9.14 -2.96
CA VAL A 249 21.09 -9.34 -4.24
C VAL A 249 22.04 -9.95 -5.26
N GLN A 250 21.60 -11.05 -5.86
CA GLN A 250 22.28 -11.66 -7.00
C GLN A 250 21.52 -11.31 -8.27
N PHE A 251 22.17 -10.55 -9.14
CA PHE A 251 21.65 -10.24 -10.47
C PHE A 251 21.94 -11.40 -11.41
N LEU A 252 20.88 -12.01 -11.95
CA LEU A 252 20.99 -13.10 -12.88
C LEU A 252 20.83 -12.61 -14.31
N SER A 253 21.61 -13.20 -15.21
CA SER A 253 21.48 -13.06 -16.66
C SER A 253 21.37 -14.45 -17.28
N GLU A 254 20.81 -14.54 -18.48
CA GLU A 254 20.63 -15.83 -19.15
C GLU A 254 21.96 -16.61 -19.32
N PRO A 255 21.93 -17.95 -19.24
CA PRO A 255 20.75 -18.80 -19.06
C PRO A 255 20.34 -18.99 -17.58
N PHE A 256 19.04 -19.01 -17.31
CA PHE A 256 18.50 -19.21 -15.96
C PHE A 256 18.49 -20.71 -15.57
N ALA A 257 19.50 -21.14 -14.83
CA ALA A 257 19.61 -22.50 -14.30
C ALA A 257 20.30 -22.50 -12.93
N GLY A 258 19.99 -23.47 -12.07
CA GLY A 258 20.70 -23.68 -10.80
C GLY A 258 19.82 -23.92 -9.58
N SER A 259 20.47 -23.89 -8.42
CA SER A 259 19.81 -23.94 -7.11
C SER A 259 20.26 -22.74 -6.29
N TYR A 260 19.31 -21.93 -5.81
CA TYR A 260 19.59 -20.64 -5.19
C TYR A 260 18.99 -20.56 -3.79
N GLY A 261 19.82 -20.24 -2.80
CA GLY A 261 19.40 -20.16 -1.40
C GLY A 261 18.98 -21.50 -0.81
N SER A 262 18.58 -21.47 0.46
CA SER A 262 18.05 -22.60 1.20
C SER A 262 17.09 -22.12 2.28
N LYS A 263 16.37 -23.04 2.94
CA LYS A 263 15.49 -22.69 4.06
C LYS A 263 16.17 -21.90 5.18
N ASN A 264 17.46 -22.16 5.43
CA ASN A 264 18.23 -21.48 6.47
C ASN A 264 19.03 -20.29 5.96
N ASP A 265 19.05 -20.06 4.65
CA ASP A 265 19.85 -19.03 4.00
C ASP A 265 19.15 -18.62 2.68
N PRO A 266 18.04 -17.85 2.77
CA PRO A 266 17.26 -17.48 1.60
C PRO A 266 18.05 -16.55 0.67
N ALA A 267 17.92 -16.77 -0.64
CA ALA A 267 18.52 -15.89 -1.65
C ALA A 267 17.58 -14.73 -1.99
N ILE A 268 18.17 -13.58 -2.36
CA ILE A 268 17.46 -12.50 -3.05
C ILE A 268 18.03 -12.46 -4.47
N LEU A 269 17.21 -12.76 -5.46
CA LEU A 269 17.58 -12.78 -6.87
C LEU A 269 16.83 -11.68 -7.60
N SER A 270 17.52 -10.96 -8.49
CA SER A 270 16.87 -10.08 -9.46
C SER A 270 17.21 -10.49 -10.88
N VAL A 271 16.21 -10.52 -11.75
CA VAL A 271 16.30 -10.81 -13.18
C VAL A 271 15.74 -9.62 -13.92
N SER A 272 16.51 -9.03 -14.84
CA SER A 272 16.00 -8.01 -15.77
C SER A 272 15.54 -8.62 -17.08
N GLY A 273 14.39 -8.16 -17.57
CA GLY A 273 13.74 -8.66 -18.77
C GLY A 273 12.99 -9.97 -18.55
N ASP A 274 12.68 -10.64 -19.66
CA ASP A 274 11.89 -11.85 -19.65
C ASP A 274 12.59 -12.98 -18.89
N PHE A 275 11.86 -13.66 -18.01
CA PHE A 275 12.33 -14.83 -17.27
C PHE A 275 11.62 -16.09 -17.77
N GLU A 276 12.38 -16.96 -18.45
CA GLU A 276 11.94 -18.28 -18.90
C GLU A 276 13.07 -19.30 -18.62
N PRO A 277 12.98 -20.12 -17.56
CA PRO A 277 14.02 -21.09 -17.24
C PRO A 277 14.00 -22.24 -18.24
N LYS A 278 15.07 -22.36 -19.02
CA LYS A 278 15.27 -23.45 -20.00
C LYS A 278 15.74 -24.77 -19.36
N ASP A 279 16.31 -24.67 -18.16
CA ASP A 279 16.84 -25.78 -17.36
C ASP A 279 16.36 -25.65 -15.92
N SER A 280 16.61 -26.69 -15.10
CA SER A 280 16.20 -26.73 -13.69
C SER A 280 16.62 -25.46 -12.94
N PHE A 281 15.64 -24.68 -12.51
CA PHE A 281 15.77 -23.48 -11.69
C PHE A 281 15.04 -23.69 -10.38
N THR A 282 15.80 -23.90 -9.31
CA THR A 282 15.26 -24.18 -7.98
C THR A 282 15.74 -23.14 -6.98
N GLY A 283 14.95 -22.83 -5.96
CA GLY A 283 15.48 -21.99 -4.88
C GLY A 283 14.56 -21.75 -3.71
N TYR A 284 15.08 -20.95 -2.77
CA TYR A 284 14.41 -20.51 -1.55
C TYR A 284 14.71 -19.03 -1.32
N GLY A 285 13.69 -18.18 -1.12
CA GLY A 285 13.84 -16.75 -0.80
C GLY A 285 12.95 -15.83 -1.64
N LEU A 286 13.51 -14.70 -2.09
CA LEU A 286 12.83 -13.70 -2.93
C LEU A 286 13.41 -13.70 -4.35
N LEU A 287 12.57 -13.91 -5.35
CA LEU A 287 12.90 -13.76 -6.77
C LEU A 287 12.15 -12.55 -7.32
N ILE A 288 12.87 -11.60 -7.90
CA ILE A 288 12.32 -10.40 -8.54
C ILE A 288 12.59 -10.50 -10.05
N ILE A 289 11.55 -10.33 -10.86
CA ILE A 289 11.61 -10.20 -12.31
C ILE A 289 11.25 -8.75 -12.62
N GLU A 290 12.16 -8.02 -13.24
CA GLU A 290 12.07 -6.59 -13.52
C GLU A 290 11.91 -6.35 -15.02
N ASP A 291 10.90 -5.57 -15.39
CA ASP A 291 10.69 -5.09 -16.75
C ASP A 291 10.58 -6.20 -17.80
N GLY A 292 9.99 -7.33 -17.44
CA GLY A 292 9.79 -8.44 -18.36
C GLY A 292 8.75 -9.46 -17.94
N ASN A 293 8.42 -10.35 -18.87
CA ASN A 293 7.45 -11.41 -18.69
C ASN A 293 8.01 -12.51 -17.78
N PHE A 294 7.13 -13.17 -17.04
CA PHE A 294 7.48 -14.28 -16.16
C PHE A 294 6.82 -15.56 -16.67
N GLU A 295 7.62 -16.50 -17.16
CA GLU A 295 7.18 -17.82 -17.61
C GLU A 295 7.82 -18.91 -16.74
N ALA A 296 7.05 -19.43 -15.79
CA ALA A 296 7.45 -20.57 -14.97
C ALA A 296 6.94 -21.87 -15.59
N ASN A 297 7.84 -22.77 -15.97
CA ASN A 297 7.51 -24.08 -16.52
C ASN A 297 7.95 -25.22 -15.57
N LYS A 298 7.88 -26.48 -16.02
CA LYS A 298 8.32 -27.68 -15.26
C LYS A 298 9.74 -27.64 -14.68
N HIS A 299 10.58 -26.73 -15.16
CA HIS A 299 11.93 -26.53 -14.66
C HIS A 299 12.00 -25.57 -13.48
N PHE A 300 10.93 -24.82 -13.18
CA PHE A 300 10.88 -23.83 -12.12
C PHE A 300 10.33 -24.40 -10.81
N LYS A 301 11.11 -24.30 -9.71
CA LYS A 301 10.67 -24.64 -8.35
C LYS A 301 11.16 -23.61 -7.34
N TRP A 302 10.27 -22.78 -6.81
CA TRP A 302 10.65 -21.72 -5.87
C TRP A 302 9.93 -21.87 -4.54
N ASN A 303 10.65 -21.70 -3.43
CA ASN A 303 10.07 -21.67 -2.07
C ASN A 303 10.26 -20.26 -1.49
N GLY A 304 9.20 -19.46 -1.43
CA GLY A 304 9.22 -18.09 -0.96
C GLY A 304 8.40 -17.17 -1.85
N VAL A 305 8.88 -15.96 -2.08
CA VAL A 305 8.15 -14.93 -2.83
C VAL A 305 8.75 -14.80 -4.23
N VAL A 306 7.88 -14.76 -5.23
CA VAL A 306 8.20 -14.37 -6.62
C VAL A 306 7.48 -13.06 -6.90
N MET A 307 8.21 -12.04 -7.35
CA MET A 307 7.67 -10.73 -7.72
C MET A 307 7.96 -10.47 -9.19
N ALA A 308 6.94 -10.35 -10.03
CA ALA A 308 7.06 -9.93 -11.42
C ALA A 308 6.58 -8.48 -11.56
N ARG A 309 7.47 -7.59 -12.02
CA ARG A 309 7.21 -6.17 -12.22
C ARG A 309 7.25 -5.86 -13.71
N GLY A 310 6.11 -5.40 -14.24
CA GLY A 310 6.02 -4.92 -15.62
C GLY A 310 6.64 -3.53 -15.77
N SER A 311 7.19 -3.25 -16.95
CA SER A 311 7.81 -1.95 -17.28
C SER A 311 6.83 -0.78 -17.36
N GLY A 312 5.52 -1.07 -17.40
CA GLY A 312 4.46 -0.12 -17.69
C GLY A 312 4.33 0.26 -19.17
N THR A 313 5.33 -0.07 -20.00
CA THR A 313 5.34 0.21 -21.44
C THR A 313 4.91 -1.00 -22.28
N SER A 314 5.01 -2.20 -21.71
CA SER A 314 4.62 -3.48 -22.29
C SER A 314 3.68 -4.21 -21.36
N GLU A 315 2.77 -4.98 -21.94
CA GLU A 315 1.91 -5.91 -21.22
C GLU A 315 2.79 -6.88 -20.40
N LEU A 316 2.43 -7.10 -19.13
CA LEU A 316 3.11 -8.06 -18.27
C LEU A 316 2.42 -9.41 -18.42
N ASP A 317 3.07 -10.36 -19.09
CA ASP A 317 2.60 -11.74 -19.18
C ASP A 317 3.20 -12.56 -18.04
N VAL A 318 2.31 -13.16 -17.24
CA VAL A 318 2.66 -14.12 -16.17
C VAL A 318 2.07 -15.47 -16.51
N ILE A 319 2.93 -16.38 -16.94
CA ILE A 319 2.59 -17.72 -17.38
C ILE A 319 3.13 -18.72 -16.36
N VAL A 320 2.25 -19.52 -15.77
CA VAL A 320 2.63 -20.63 -14.88
C VAL A 320 2.15 -21.94 -15.49
N ASP A 321 3.08 -22.58 -16.18
CA ASP A 321 2.90 -23.82 -16.91
C ASP A 321 2.86 -25.06 -16.01
N ASP A 322 2.37 -26.16 -16.58
CA ASP A 322 2.32 -27.45 -15.91
C ASP A 322 3.70 -27.89 -15.38
N GLY A 323 3.75 -28.19 -14.08
CA GLY A 323 4.93 -28.69 -13.40
C GLY A 323 5.81 -27.61 -12.76
N ALA A 324 5.53 -26.32 -12.99
CA ALA A 324 6.09 -25.26 -12.16
C ALA A 324 5.60 -25.41 -10.71
N GLU A 325 6.48 -25.15 -9.74
CA GLU A 325 6.17 -25.28 -8.32
C GLU A 325 6.54 -23.99 -7.59
N ILE A 326 5.55 -23.27 -7.04
CA ILE A 326 5.79 -22.07 -6.24
C ILE A 326 5.23 -22.32 -4.84
N ARG A 327 6.09 -22.43 -3.85
CA ARG A 327 5.69 -22.58 -2.45
C ARG A 327 5.84 -21.27 -1.71
N GLY A 328 4.79 -20.46 -1.70
CA GLY A 328 4.76 -19.15 -1.05
C GLY A 328 3.83 -18.18 -1.79
N SER A 329 4.35 -17.04 -2.24
CA SER A 329 3.55 -15.99 -2.88
C SER A 329 4.08 -15.65 -4.27
N LEU A 330 3.17 -15.49 -5.22
CA LEU A 330 3.45 -14.88 -6.52
C LEU A 330 2.74 -13.53 -6.55
N VAL A 331 3.52 -12.47 -6.74
CA VAL A 331 3.04 -11.10 -6.86
C VAL A 331 3.37 -10.65 -8.27
N ALA A 332 2.37 -10.18 -9.01
CA ALA A 332 2.62 -9.48 -10.26
C ALA A 332 1.98 -8.10 -10.17
N TYR A 333 2.71 -7.08 -10.56
CA TYR A 333 2.15 -5.76 -10.70
C TYR A 333 2.83 -5.04 -11.85
N GLU A 334 2.06 -4.17 -12.49
CA GLU A 334 2.58 -3.34 -13.56
C GLU A 334 2.96 -1.99 -12.96
N LYS A 335 4.20 -1.55 -13.21
CA LYS A 335 4.58 -0.19 -12.88
C LYS A 335 3.61 0.72 -13.62
N GLU A 336 3.00 1.65 -12.89
CA GLU A 336 2.14 2.64 -13.52
C GLU A 336 3.01 3.37 -14.53
N SER A 337 2.71 3.19 -15.83
CA SER A 337 3.45 3.93 -16.83
C SER A 337 3.17 5.39 -16.59
N VAL A 338 4.22 6.11 -16.19
CA VAL A 338 4.21 7.56 -16.34
C VAL A 338 3.96 7.76 -17.83
N PRO A 339 2.83 8.39 -18.22
CA PRO A 339 2.49 8.50 -19.63
C PRO A 339 3.63 9.21 -20.33
N VAL A 340 4.41 8.44 -21.10
CA VAL A 340 5.47 9.01 -21.92
C VAL A 340 4.75 9.91 -22.90
N PRO A 341 4.96 11.23 -22.86
CA PRO A 341 4.30 12.10 -23.81
C PRO A 341 4.66 11.61 -25.20
N ALA A 342 3.64 11.47 -26.06
CA ALA A 342 3.79 10.91 -27.41
C ALA A 342 4.87 11.60 -28.26
N CYS A 343 5.31 12.78 -27.81
CA CYS A 343 6.39 13.57 -28.36
C CYS A 343 7.29 14.06 -27.22
N PRO A 344 8.42 13.38 -26.93
CA PRO A 344 9.37 13.89 -25.96
C PRO A 344 9.88 15.26 -26.45
N VAL A 345 9.89 16.24 -25.55
CA VAL A 345 10.44 17.57 -25.83
C VAL A 345 11.97 17.42 -25.91
N PRO A 346 12.60 17.60 -27.08
CA PRO A 346 14.05 17.60 -27.15
C PRO A 346 14.60 18.79 -26.35
N PHE A 347 15.64 18.55 -25.57
CA PHE A 347 16.34 19.58 -24.81
C PHE A 347 17.86 19.33 -24.83
N ASP A 348 18.64 20.37 -24.57
CA ASP A 348 20.06 20.25 -24.24
C ASP A 348 20.27 20.54 -22.75
N ILE A 349 21.36 20.01 -22.18
CA ILE A 349 21.91 20.50 -20.92
C ILE A 349 23.04 21.48 -21.28
N ASP A 350 22.86 22.77 -20.99
CA ASP A 350 23.87 23.81 -21.17
C ASP A 350 24.40 24.26 -19.80
N GLY A 351 25.62 23.84 -19.46
CA GLY A 351 26.13 23.93 -18.09
C GLY A 351 25.37 23.00 -17.17
N LEU A 352 24.62 23.57 -16.22
CA LEU A 352 23.72 22.84 -15.32
C LEU A 352 22.25 23.21 -15.56
N ASN A 353 21.91 23.77 -16.73
CA ASN A 353 20.55 24.20 -17.04
C ASN A 353 19.91 23.32 -18.11
N THR A 354 18.60 23.09 -17.98
CA THR A 354 17.79 22.39 -18.99
C THR A 354 17.28 23.41 -20.02
N VAL A 355 17.60 23.21 -21.30
CA VAL A 355 17.26 24.15 -22.40
C VAL A 355 16.44 23.43 -23.48
N PRO A 356 15.10 23.48 -23.42
CA PRO A 356 14.21 22.86 -24.41
C PRO A 356 14.35 23.47 -25.80
N LYS A 357 14.13 22.68 -26.86
CA LYS A 357 14.30 23.12 -28.27
C LYS A 357 13.00 23.43 -29.00
N VAL A 358 11.87 23.18 -28.37
CA VAL A 358 10.52 23.47 -28.88
C VAL A 358 9.70 24.19 -27.80
N GLU A 359 8.50 24.66 -28.14
CA GLU A 359 7.57 25.18 -27.13
C GLU A 359 7.14 24.04 -26.18
N PHE A 360 7.09 24.31 -24.88
CA PHE A 360 6.87 23.27 -23.87
C PHE A 360 6.04 23.76 -22.68
N ASN A 361 5.42 22.81 -21.99
CA ASN A 361 5.02 22.93 -20.59
C ASN A 361 6.00 22.13 -19.72
N ALA A 362 6.15 22.50 -18.46
CA ALA A 362 7.02 21.80 -17.52
C ALA A 362 6.21 21.20 -16.36
N ARG A 363 6.78 20.19 -15.73
CA ARG A 363 6.36 19.64 -14.44
C ARG A 363 7.59 19.43 -13.59
N PHE A 364 7.50 19.79 -12.31
CA PHE A 364 8.56 19.64 -11.33
C PHE A 364 8.06 18.77 -10.18
N ASP A 365 8.78 17.72 -9.87
CA ASP A 365 8.50 16.83 -8.75
C ASP A 365 9.70 16.89 -7.80
N VAL A 366 9.49 17.26 -6.54
CA VAL A 366 10.52 17.03 -5.50
C VAL A 366 10.46 15.54 -5.18
N VAL A 367 11.43 14.81 -5.70
CA VAL A 367 11.57 13.36 -5.49
C VAL A 367 11.95 13.09 -4.03
N GLY A 368 12.77 13.97 -3.46
CA GLY A 368 13.17 13.89 -2.06
C GLY A 368 14.04 15.06 -1.62
N ALA A 369 14.20 15.20 -0.32
CA ALA A 369 15.15 16.10 0.32
C ALA A 369 15.52 15.49 1.66
N ALA A 370 16.81 15.35 1.97
CA ALA A 370 17.25 14.86 3.26
C ALA A 370 18.53 15.56 3.72
N ILE A 371 18.35 16.62 4.52
CA ILE A 371 19.46 17.32 5.19
C ILE A 371 19.16 17.49 6.69
N SER A 372 20.17 17.30 7.53
CA SER A 372 20.06 17.37 8.98
C SER A 372 21.27 18.06 9.58
N ALA A 373 21.05 18.81 10.65
CA ALA A 373 22.12 19.48 11.37
C ALA A 373 22.76 18.50 12.37
N GLY A 374 23.58 17.58 11.85
CA GLY A 374 24.26 16.56 12.67
C GLY A 374 23.28 15.62 13.39
N GLY A 375 22.17 15.26 12.72
CA GLY A 375 21.12 14.40 13.28
C GLY A 375 20.28 15.06 14.41
N ALA A 376 20.51 16.32 14.76
CA ALA A 376 19.79 16.98 15.85
C ALA A 376 18.39 17.48 15.44
N TYR A 377 18.22 17.84 14.17
CA TYR A 377 16.97 18.28 13.56
C TYR A 377 17.12 18.31 12.04
N ASP A 378 16.00 18.17 11.34
CA ASP A 378 15.95 18.31 9.88
C ASP A 378 16.08 19.79 9.51
N VAL A 379 17.03 20.07 8.61
CA VAL A 379 17.33 21.42 8.14
C VAL A 379 16.30 21.78 7.08
N PRO A 380 15.51 22.86 7.23
CA PRO A 380 14.57 23.24 6.19
C PRO A 380 15.30 23.51 4.88
N VAL A 381 14.67 23.10 3.78
CA VAL A 381 15.10 23.36 2.42
C VAL A 381 13.99 24.09 1.69
N THR A 382 14.29 25.23 1.07
CA THR A 382 13.36 25.93 0.18
C THR A 382 13.87 25.76 -1.26
N SER A 383 12.95 25.70 -2.24
CA SER A 383 13.28 25.59 -3.66
C SER A 383 12.43 26.55 -4.50
N VAL A 384 13.01 27.08 -5.57
CA VAL A 384 12.39 28.00 -6.53
C VAL A 384 12.81 27.59 -7.94
N VAL A 385 11.91 27.74 -8.91
CA VAL A 385 12.18 27.42 -10.32
C VAL A 385 12.27 28.71 -11.12
N HIS A 386 13.14 28.76 -12.11
CA HIS A 386 13.30 29.93 -12.98
C HIS A 386 13.14 29.58 -14.46
N PHE A 387 12.52 30.50 -15.20
CA PHE A 387 12.36 30.47 -16.65
C PHE A 387 12.95 31.76 -17.24
N ASN A 388 14.11 31.68 -17.90
CA ASN A 388 14.84 32.87 -18.40
C ASN A 388 15.10 33.96 -17.32
N GLY A 389 15.26 33.56 -16.07
CA GLY A 389 15.53 34.44 -14.94
C GLY A 389 14.29 34.94 -14.17
N ASP A 390 13.09 34.87 -14.77
CA ASP A 390 11.85 35.01 -14.01
C ASP A 390 11.69 33.80 -13.09
N HIS A 391 11.21 34.00 -11.87
CA HIS A 391 11.15 32.93 -10.86
C HIS A 391 9.73 32.70 -10.37
N GLU A 392 9.46 31.45 -9.98
CA GLU A 392 8.19 31.00 -9.43
C GLU A 392 8.47 30.17 -8.16
N GLU A 393 7.68 30.39 -7.11
CA GLU A 393 7.86 29.80 -5.77
C GLU A 393 6.76 28.76 -5.48
N PRO A 394 6.79 27.58 -6.13
CA PRO A 394 5.64 26.68 -6.14
C PRO A 394 5.36 25.98 -4.80
N TRP A 395 6.37 25.88 -3.94
CA TRP A 395 6.29 25.09 -2.71
C TRP A 395 6.20 25.95 -1.45
N GLY A 396 5.81 27.21 -1.60
CA GLY A 396 5.74 28.21 -0.52
C GLY A 396 6.81 29.27 -0.67
N ASN A 397 6.79 30.27 0.22
CA ASN A 397 7.66 31.42 0.04
C ASN A 397 9.16 31.07 0.19
N TRP A 398 9.95 31.44 -0.81
CA TRP A 398 11.39 31.13 -0.90
C TRP A 398 12.22 31.67 0.28
N ASP A 399 11.80 32.78 0.89
CA ASP A 399 12.46 33.41 2.04
C ASP A 399 11.86 32.99 3.39
N LYS A 400 10.96 31.99 3.40
CA LYS A 400 10.24 31.51 4.61
C LYS A 400 10.51 30.02 4.84
N PRO A 401 11.55 29.67 5.64
CA PRO A 401 11.92 28.28 5.87
C PRO A 401 10.87 27.41 6.56
N THR A 402 9.81 27.98 7.15
CA THR A 402 8.71 27.16 7.69
C THR A 402 7.60 26.90 6.68
N ASP A 403 7.35 27.87 5.80
CA ASP A 403 6.31 27.80 4.76
C ASP A 403 6.81 27.00 3.55
N GLY A 404 7.95 27.42 2.99
CA GLY A 404 8.58 26.86 1.80
C GLY A 404 9.37 25.56 2.00
N ASN A 405 9.30 24.93 3.19
CA ASN A 405 10.10 23.75 3.47
C ASN A 405 9.66 22.54 2.66
N VAL A 406 10.55 22.01 1.81
CA VAL A 406 10.37 20.75 1.08
C VAL A 406 11.09 19.57 1.73
N ASN A 407 11.99 19.80 2.69
CA ASN A 407 12.60 18.75 3.53
C ASN A 407 11.68 18.39 4.70
N ARG A 408 10.55 17.75 4.37
CA ARG A 408 9.55 17.18 5.28
C ARG A 408 8.70 16.17 4.50
N ASP A 409 8.03 15.27 5.21
CA ASP A 409 7.13 14.28 4.59
C ASP A 409 6.10 14.94 3.66
N GLY A 410 6.03 14.47 2.42
CA GLY A 410 5.05 14.92 1.43
C GLY A 410 5.55 14.80 0.00
N ALA A 411 4.61 14.66 -0.93
CA ALA A 411 4.89 14.78 -2.36
C ALA A 411 4.70 16.25 -2.78
N TYR A 412 5.70 16.83 -3.43
CA TYR A 412 5.63 18.19 -3.95
C TYR A 412 5.68 18.14 -5.46
N VAL A 413 4.55 18.47 -6.09
CA VAL A 413 4.41 18.52 -7.54
C VAL A 413 4.03 19.93 -7.95
N TYR A 414 4.66 20.43 -8.99
CA TYR A 414 4.35 21.72 -9.58
C TYR A 414 4.25 21.65 -11.10
N GLU A 415 3.17 22.18 -11.63
CA GLU A 415 2.92 22.32 -13.07
C GLU A 415 2.57 23.79 -13.32
N PRO A 416 3.51 24.61 -13.84
CA PRO A 416 3.18 25.98 -14.23
C PRO A 416 2.03 25.98 -15.23
N SER A 417 1.16 27.00 -15.15
CA SER A 417 0.02 27.13 -16.06
C SER A 417 0.40 27.62 -17.45
N ASP A 418 1.59 28.23 -17.58
CA ASP A 418 2.04 28.86 -18.81
C ASP A 418 2.87 27.88 -19.65
N SER A 419 2.77 28.02 -20.97
CA SER A 419 3.72 27.42 -21.90
C SER A 419 4.90 28.36 -22.10
N TYR A 420 6.08 27.77 -22.34
CA TYR A 420 7.32 28.50 -22.54
C TYR A 420 7.87 28.22 -23.93
N GLY A 421 8.42 29.26 -24.56
CA GLY A 421 8.99 29.16 -25.90
C GLY A 421 10.30 28.35 -25.95
N PRO A 422 10.74 27.93 -27.14
CA PRO A 422 12.00 27.21 -27.32
C PRO A 422 13.20 28.04 -26.84
N ASN A 423 14.22 27.34 -26.36
CA ASN A 423 15.44 27.87 -25.75
C ASN A 423 15.21 28.68 -24.46
N THR A 424 14.04 28.56 -23.84
CA THR A 424 13.84 29.05 -22.47
C THR A 424 14.74 28.24 -21.53
N THR A 425 15.62 28.93 -20.81
CA THR A 425 16.51 28.28 -19.85
C THR A 425 15.74 27.98 -18.58
N ILE A 426 15.69 26.71 -18.19
CA ILE A 426 15.14 26.27 -16.91
C ILE A 426 16.28 26.18 -15.91
N THR A 427 16.12 26.85 -14.78
CA THR A 427 17.07 26.86 -13.67
C THR A 427 16.33 26.42 -12.41
N VAL A 428 16.96 25.64 -11.55
CA VAL A 428 16.42 25.32 -10.22
C VAL A 428 17.39 25.88 -9.17
N SER A 429 16.84 26.55 -8.17
CA SER A 429 17.61 27.06 -7.03
C SER A 429 17.10 26.44 -5.75
N ALA A 430 18.02 26.18 -4.82
CA ALA A 430 17.73 25.58 -3.53
C ALA A 430 18.52 26.27 -2.41
N ARG A 431 17.92 26.34 -1.22
CA ARG A 431 18.51 26.98 -0.05
C ARG A 431 18.26 26.16 1.21
N SER A 432 19.29 25.99 2.03
CA SER A 432 19.20 25.36 3.35
C SER A 432 19.26 26.38 4.49
N TRP A 433 18.65 26.01 5.62
CA TRP A 433 18.43 26.94 6.73
C TRP A 433 18.86 26.36 8.09
N LEU A 434 19.78 27.02 8.79
CA LEU A 434 20.20 26.61 10.13
C LEU A 434 19.40 27.30 11.22
N LYS A 435 19.00 26.52 12.23
CA LYS A 435 18.25 27.01 13.39
C LYS A 435 19.13 27.93 14.24
N LYS A 436 18.63 29.12 14.56
CA LYS A 436 19.27 30.06 15.49
C LYS A 436 19.35 29.44 16.89
N LYS A 437 20.45 29.72 17.59
CA LYS A 437 20.67 29.24 18.96
C LYS A 437 19.52 29.67 19.89
N GLY A 438 19.00 28.70 20.65
CA GLY A 438 17.93 28.92 21.62
C GLY A 438 16.53 29.10 21.03
N LYS A 439 16.37 28.85 19.72
CA LYS A 439 15.08 28.83 19.04
C LYS A 439 14.61 27.39 18.82
N ASP A 440 13.29 27.21 18.73
CA ASP A 440 12.65 25.90 18.53
C ASP A 440 12.46 25.52 17.05
N GLY A 441 12.58 26.49 16.14
CA GLY A 441 12.36 26.28 14.69
C GLY A 441 10.92 26.47 14.21
N SER A 442 9.97 26.79 15.09
CA SER A 442 8.54 26.92 14.74
C SER A 442 8.15 28.17 13.94
N LYS A 443 9.09 29.09 13.65
CA LYS A 443 8.83 30.37 12.98
C LYS A 443 9.96 30.72 12.02
N ASP A 444 9.68 31.44 10.94
CA ASP A 444 10.70 31.82 9.95
C ASP A 444 11.88 32.60 10.55
N ASP A 445 11.62 33.49 11.51
CA ASP A 445 12.66 34.27 12.18
C ASP A 445 13.55 33.43 13.12
N HIS A 446 13.24 32.15 13.32
CA HIS A 446 14.06 31.18 14.07
C HIS A 446 15.24 30.63 13.26
N TRP A 447 15.36 30.98 12.00
CA TRP A 447 16.33 30.39 11.07
C TRP A 447 17.27 31.44 10.48
N ASN A 448 18.48 31.01 10.10
CA ASN A 448 19.42 31.75 9.27
C ASN A 448 19.64 30.97 7.97
N MET A 449 19.69 31.66 6.83
CA MET A 449 20.18 31.03 5.60
C MET A 449 21.60 30.50 5.85
N TYR A 450 21.84 29.26 5.44
CA TYR A 450 23.12 28.59 5.60
C TYR A 450 23.85 28.45 4.27
N MET A 451 23.18 27.87 3.28
CA MET A 451 23.72 27.68 1.94
C MET A 451 22.62 27.93 0.91
N GLU A 452 23.03 28.43 -0.25
CA GLU A 452 22.19 28.61 -1.43
C GLU A 452 22.99 28.14 -2.64
N GLN A 453 22.34 27.45 -3.55
CA GLN A 453 22.90 26.99 -4.81
C GLN A 453 21.83 27.15 -5.90
N ALA A 454 22.27 27.60 -7.07
CA ALA A 454 21.44 27.74 -8.26
C ALA A 454 22.16 27.16 -9.46
N SER A 455 21.42 26.63 -10.42
CA SER A 455 22.03 25.94 -11.56
C SER A 455 22.72 26.84 -12.57
N ASP A 456 22.42 28.13 -12.57
CA ASP A 456 23.07 29.14 -13.40
C ASP A 456 24.36 29.71 -12.81
N GLU A 457 24.59 29.57 -11.50
CA GLU A 457 25.84 29.96 -10.85
C GLU A 457 26.98 28.96 -11.11
N GLY A 458 26.61 27.71 -11.42
CA GLY A 458 27.55 26.59 -11.46
C GLY A 458 28.08 26.23 -10.07
N GLY A 459 28.67 25.05 -9.95
CA GLY A 459 29.20 24.60 -8.66
C GLY A 459 29.42 23.11 -8.66
N GLN A 460 30.17 22.62 -7.67
CA GLN A 460 30.28 21.18 -7.43
C GLN A 460 29.07 20.64 -6.68
N GLN A 461 28.37 21.51 -5.97
CA GLN A 461 27.23 21.21 -5.10
C GLN A 461 25.91 21.00 -5.85
N LEU A 462 25.97 20.93 -7.18
CA LEU A 462 24.83 20.69 -8.02
C LEU A 462 25.26 19.79 -9.18
N GLN A 463 24.42 18.80 -9.48
CA GLN A 463 24.55 17.97 -10.65
C GLN A 463 23.19 17.86 -11.35
N VAL A 464 23.20 17.86 -12.67
CA VAL A 464 22.01 17.56 -13.49
C VAL A 464 22.26 16.26 -14.21
N LEU A 465 21.32 15.33 -14.05
CA LEU A 465 21.32 14.01 -14.66
C LEU A 465 20.28 13.93 -15.76
N ARG A 466 20.62 13.20 -16.82
CA ARG A 466 19.72 12.75 -17.89
C ARG A 466 19.81 11.23 -18.06
N ASN A 467 18.98 10.69 -18.94
CA ASN A 467 18.97 9.27 -19.27
C ASN A 467 20.38 8.75 -19.62
N GLY A 468 20.76 7.62 -19.03
CA GLY A 468 22.06 6.97 -19.21
C GLY A 468 23.23 7.55 -18.38
N ASP A 469 23.05 8.68 -17.68
CA ASP A 469 24.08 9.17 -16.75
C ASP A 469 24.21 8.24 -15.54
N THR A 470 25.37 8.20 -14.88
CA THR A 470 25.54 7.42 -13.64
C THR A 470 25.09 8.24 -12.44
N ALA A 471 24.24 7.66 -11.59
CA ALA A 471 23.88 8.31 -10.33
C ALA A 471 25.07 8.39 -9.36
N PRO A 472 25.16 9.43 -8.52
CA PRO A 472 26.22 9.52 -7.53
C PRO A 472 26.09 8.38 -6.51
N GLY A 473 27.09 7.50 -6.45
CA GLY A 473 27.14 6.38 -5.51
C GLY A 473 27.55 6.79 -4.08
N VAL A 474 27.10 7.95 -3.61
CA VAL A 474 27.44 8.45 -2.27
C VAL A 474 26.36 7.99 -1.29
N ALA A 475 26.79 7.39 -0.18
CA ALA A 475 25.88 6.99 0.90
C ALA A 475 25.43 8.21 1.68
N GLY A 476 24.20 8.19 2.18
CA GLY A 476 23.66 9.30 2.94
C GLY A 476 24.37 9.52 4.28
N TYR A 477 24.58 10.78 4.65
CA TYR A 477 25.26 11.16 5.88
C TYR A 477 24.38 10.90 7.12
N LEU A 478 24.97 10.30 8.17
CA LEU A 478 24.30 10.04 9.45
C LEU A 478 22.98 9.25 9.37
N GLY A 479 22.85 8.35 8.40
CA GLY A 479 21.66 7.50 8.25
C GLY A 479 20.50 8.21 7.54
N GLN A 480 20.77 9.31 6.84
CA GLN A 480 19.83 9.89 5.90
C GLN A 480 19.61 8.97 4.69
N THR A 481 18.43 9.11 4.08
CA THR A 481 18.11 8.52 2.78
C THR A 481 19.16 8.95 1.76
N SER A 482 19.76 7.96 1.10
CA SER A 482 20.82 8.23 0.12
C SER A 482 20.28 8.81 -1.18
N ALA A 483 21.11 9.52 -1.97
CA ALA A 483 20.75 9.92 -3.33
C ALA A 483 20.26 8.73 -4.18
N VAL A 484 20.95 7.58 -4.10
CA VAL A 484 20.58 6.35 -4.82
C VAL A 484 19.19 5.86 -4.42
N GLU A 485 18.82 5.99 -3.14
CA GLU A 485 17.51 5.58 -2.65
C GLU A 485 16.40 6.50 -3.16
N PHE A 486 16.60 7.82 -3.18
CA PHE A 486 15.66 8.74 -3.85
C PHE A 486 15.54 8.47 -5.36
N LEU A 487 16.63 8.05 -5.98
CA LEU A 487 16.68 7.80 -7.42
C LEU A 487 16.23 6.38 -7.79
N ALA A 488 15.90 5.50 -6.84
CA ALA A 488 15.70 4.08 -7.10
C ALA A 488 14.70 3.79 -8.23
N ASP A 489 13.61 4.57 -8.33
CA ASP A 489 12.60 4.41 -9.38
C ASP A 489 13.05 4.86 -10.79
N TYR A 490 14.19 5.54 -10.86
CA TYR A 490 14.80 6.12 -12.05
C TYR A 490 16.17 5.52 -12.36
N LEU A 491 16.53 4.38 -11.75
CA LEU A 491 17.79 3.69 -12.00
C LEU A 491 17.56 2.39 -12.76
N ASN A 492 18.43 2.14 -13.74
CA ASN A 492 18.69 0.81 -14.26
C ASN A 492 19.49 0.01 -13.21
N LEU A 493 19.51 -1.31 -13.37
CA LEU A 493 20.27 -2.20 -12.47
C LEU A 493 21.77 -1.94 -12.43
N ASP A 494 22.34 -1.34 -13.49
CA ASP A 494 23.76 -0.99 -13.54
C ASP A 494 24.08 0.35 -12.84
N GLY A 495 23.08 0.99 -12.23
CA GLY A 495 23.21 2.28 -11.54
C GLY A 495 23.20 3.49 -12.48
N THR A 496 22.89 3.29 -13.77
CA THR A 496 22.64 4.40 -14.71
C THR A 496 21.19 4.86 -14.63
N MET A 497 20.94 6.12 -14.98
CA MET A 497 19.61 6.71 -15.00
C MET A 497 18.76 6.10 -16.10
N ASN A 498 17.53 5.71 -15.77
CA ASN A 498 16.43 5.34 -16.66
C ASN A 498 15.39 6.47 -16.67
N LEU A 499 15.70 7.54 -17.41
CA LEU A 499 14.83 8.71 -17.53
C LEU A 499 14.23 8.76 -18.94
N ALA A 500 13.02 9.29 -19.06
CA ALA A 500 12.48 9.58 -20.39
C ALA A 500 13.29 10.68 -21.09
N ASP A 501 13.29 10.70 -22.43
CA ASP A 501 14.08 11.64 -23.25
C ASP A 501 13.72 13.13 -23.03
N ASN A 502 12.64 13.40 -22.31
CA ASN A 502 12.13 14.72 -21.94
C ASN A 502 12.27 15.02 -20.43
N GLN A 503 13.11 14.25 -19.72
CA GLN A 503 13.30 14.36 -18.28
C GLN A 503 14.76 14.66 -17.89
N THR A 504 14.91 15.43 -16.82
CA THR A 504 16.19 15.67 -16.13
C THR A 504 16.00 15.64 -14.62
N ILE A 505 17.01 15.22 -13.86
CA ILE A 505 17.01 15.32 -12.40
C ILE A 505 18.10 16.29 -11.93
N TYR A 506 17.76 17.19 -11.01
CA TYR A 506 18.68 18.09 -10.33
C TYR A 506 18.98 17.53 -8.93
N LEU A 507 20.26 17.37 -8.62
CA LEU A 507 20.78 16.89 -7.34
C LEU A 507 21.56 17.98 -6.63
N PHE A 508 21.12 18.39 -5.45
CA PHE A 508 21.74 19.45 -4.68
C PHE A 508 22.47 18.93 -3.44
N GLU A 509 23.59 19.57 -3.14
CA GLU A 509 24.31 19.51 -1.87
C GLU A 509 24.28 20.90 -1.22
N LEU A 510 23.64 20.99 -0.07
CA LEU A 510 23.37 22.21 0.68
C LEU A 510 23.95 22.17 2.11
N GLY A 511 24.70 21.11 2.46
CA GLY A 511 25.35 20.87 3.74
C GLY A 511 26.85 21.19 3.76
N SER A 512 27.55 20.94 2.66
CA SER A 512 29.01 21.04 2.51
C SER A 512 29.45 21.59 1.15
N THR A 513 30.56 22.34 1.13
CA THR A 513 31.23 22.77 -0.12
C THR A 513 32.44 21.90 -0.48
N ASN A 514 32.82 20.97 0.39
CA ASN A 514 33.97 20.11 0.20
C ASN A 514 33.52 18.74 -0.33
N PRO A 515 33.84 18.37 -1.58
CA PRO A 515 33.44 17.08 -2.18
C PRO A 515 34.09 15.87 -1.51
N ASN A 516 35.08 16.07 -0.64
CA ASN A 516 35.70 15.00 0.14
C ASN A 516 35.09 14.86 1.55
N SER A 517 34.06 15.65 1.88
CA SER A 517 33.32 15.52 3.12
C SER A 517 32.36 14.33 3.03
N ALA A 518 32.19 13.59 4.13
CA ALA A 518 31.15 12.57 4.22
C ALA A 518 29.73 13.19 4.21
N ALA A 519 29.62 14.48 4.53
CA ALA A 519 28.40 15.27 4.40
C ALA A 519 28.31 15.99 3.05
N PHE A 520 28.96 15.46 2.01
CA PHE A 520 28.80 15.89 0.62
C PHE A 520 28.27 14.69 -0.15
N ASP A 521 26.95 14.56 -0.24
CA ASP A 521 26.27 13.36 -0.74
C ASP A 521 25.18 13.64 -1.78
N MET A 522 25.00 14.91 -2.18
CA MET A 522 24.17 15.32 -3.34
C MET A 522 22.70 14.90 -3.23
N GLN A 523 22.17 14.79 -2.01
CA GLN A 523 20.80 14.34 -1.74
C GLN A 523 19.98 15.34 -0.92
N ASP A 524 20.54 16.51 -0.61
CA ASP A 524 19.88 17.52 0.22
C ASP A 524 18.60 18.06 -0.45
N LEU A 525 18.55 18.02 -1.79
CA LEU A 525 17.33 18.16 -2.60
C LEU A 525 17.48 17.41 -3.93
N VAL A 526 16.44 16.67 -4.32
CA VAL A 526 16.33 15.96 -5.60
C VAL A 526 15.06 16.43 -6.31
N VAL A 527 15.21 17.04 -7.49
CA VAL A 527 14.07 17.55 -8.29
C VAL A 527 14.06 16.90 -9.67
N LEU A 528 12.98 16.21 -10.01
CA LEU A 528 12.71 15.74 -11.37
C LEU A 528 12.00 16.86 -12.15
N VAL A 529 12.51 17.16 -13.34
CA VAL A 529 11.89 18.05 -14.32
C VAL A 529 11.40 17.19 -15.48
N THR A 530 10.12 17.28 -15.81
CA THR A 530 9.50 16.62 -16.96
C THR A 530 8.96 17.66 -17.93
N LEU A 531 9.31 17.56 -19.21
CA LEU A 531 8.91 18.50 -20.26
C LEU A 531 7.85 17.89 -21.19
N THR A 532 6.78 18.61 -21.49
CA THR A 532 5.76 18.16 -22.46
C THR A 532 5.62 19.19 -23.57
N ALA A 533 5.41 18.76 -24.81
CA ALA A 533 5.25 19.69 -25.92
C ALA A 533 3.99 20.53 -25.72
N ALA A 534 4.07 21.84 -25.92
CA ALA A 534 2.89 22.69 -25.87
C ALA A 534 1.97 22.38 -27.06
N GLU A 535 0.64 22.44 -26.86
CA GLU A 535 -0.34 22.07 -27.90
C GLU A 535 -0.26 22.92 -29.18
N SER A 536 0.32 24.12 -29.09
CA SER A 536 0.46 25.08 -30.19
C SER A 536 1.59 24.76 -31.16
N ASP A 537 2.53 23.89 -30.81
CA ASP A 537 3.70 23.59 -31.64
C ASP A 537 3.52 22.22 -32.31
N PRO A 538 3.11 22.15 -33.59
CA PRO A 538 3.13 20.91 -34.33
C PRO A 538 4.60 20.55 -34.55
N ILE A 539 5.20 19.81 -33.62
CA ILE A 539 6.50 19.18 -33.83
C ILE A 539 6.39 18.37 -35.12
N ALA A 540 7.02 18.88 -36.18
CA ALA A 540 6.83 18.34 -37.52
C ALA A 540 7.33 16.89 -37.58
N GLY A 541 6.40 15.94 -37.66
CA GLY A 541 6.68 14.49 -37.63
C GLY A 541 6.13 13.78 -36.40
N CYS A 542 5.68 14.53 -35.41
CA CYS A 542 5.13 14.03 -34.18
C CYS A 542 3.62 14.24 -34.19
N VAL A 543 2.92 13.40 -34.94
CA VAL A 543 1.45 13.36 -34.88
C VAL A 543 1.14 12.86 -33.48
N ALA A 544 0.51 13.69 -32.63
CA ALA A 544 -0.02 13.26 -31.35
C ALA A 544 -0.86 12.00 -31.60
N GLY A 545 -0.25 10.84 -31.41
CA GLY A 545 -0.91 9.55 -31.48
C GLY A 545 -1.84 9.58 -30.30
N GLY A 546 -3.07 10.02 -30.53
CA GLY A 546 -4.03 10.34 -29.48
C GLY A 546 -3.99 9.25 -28.44
N SER A 547 -3.71 9.63 -27.19
CA SER A 547 -3.41 8.75 -26.06
C SER A 547 -4.10 7.40 -26.23
N ALA A 548 -3.44 6.46 -26.90
CA ALA A 548 -3.87 5.09 -26.86
C ALA A 548 -3.54 4.74 -25.44
N GLY A 549 -4.54 4.82 -24.55
CA GLY A 549 -4.34 4.54 -23.14
C GLY A 549 -3.65 3.20 -23.07
N ILE A 550 -2.33 3.21 -22.85
CA ILE A 550 -1.58 2.03 -22.48
C ILE A 550 -2.02 1.83 -21.05
N THR A 551 -3.24 1.33 -20.89
CA THR A 551 -3.62 0.63 -19.68
C THR A 551 -2.76 -0.60 -19.73
N GLY A 552 -1.68 -0.57 -18.95
CA GLY A 552 -0.98 -1.78 -18.62
C GLY A 552 -1.98 -2.89 -18.35
N LYS A 553 -1.81 -4.01 -19.06
CA LYS A 553 -2.61 -5.20 -18.84
C LYS A 553 -1.66 -6.24 -18.27
N ILE A 554 -2.19 -7.00 -17.31
CA ILE A 554 -1.51 -8.18 -16.80
C ILE A 554 -2.29 -9.38 -17.33
N ASN A 555 -1.65 -10.18 -18.17
CA ASN A 555 -2.21 -11.46 -18.57
C ASN A 555 -1.71 -12.55 -17.63
N PHE A 556 -2.63 -13.34 -17.11
CA PHE A 556 -2.32 -14.52 -16.32
C PHE A 556 -2.79 -15.77 -17.08
N GLU A 557 -1.86 -16.63 -17.50
CA GLU A 557 -2.15 -17.96 -18.06
C GLU A 557 -1.67 -19.05 -17.08
N ILE A 558 -2.55 -20.00 -16.74
CA ILE A 558 -2.21 -21.20 -15.95
C ILE A 558 -2.53 -22.43 -16.81
N GLY A 559 -1.52 -23.23 -17.13
CA GLY A 559 -1.68 -24.45 -17.93
C GLY A 559 -2.14 -25.66 -17.10
N GLY A 560 -2.98 -26.54 -17.67
CA GLY A 560 -3.12 -27.94 -17.23
C GLY A 560 -4.52 -28.58 -17.23
N ASP A 561 -4.64 -29.75 -17.88
CA ASP A 561 -5.81 -30.67 -17.85
C ASP A 561 -5.96 -31.44 -16.51
N GLY A 562 -5.10 -31.16 -15.53
CA GLY A 562 -5.02 -31.84 -14.23
C GLY A 562 -5.63 -31.10 -13.03
N ALA A 563 -6.26 -29.93 -13.25
CA ALA A 563 -6.88 -29.16 -12.17
C ALA A 563 -8.19 -29.82 -11.69
N VAL A 564 -8.10 -30.73 -10.72
CA VAL A 564 -9.26 -31.36 -10.07
C VAL A 564 -9.87 -30.38 -9.07
N LEU A 565 -10.92 -29.68 -9.48
CA LEU A 565 -11.83 -28.96 -8.59
C LEU A 565 -12.58 -29.96 -7.70
N TYR A 566 -12.38 -29.92 -6.39
CA TYR A 566 -13.22 -30.67 -5.47
C TYR A 566 -14.58 -29.98 -5.26
N SER A 567 -15.65 -30.77 -5.45
CA SER A 567 -17.07 -30.56 -5.08
C SER A 567 -18.02 -29.84 -6.08
N PRO A 568 -18.97 -30.58 -6.72
CA PRO A 568 -20.04 -30.04 -7.57
C PRO A 568 -21.04 -29.05 -6.92
N GLU A 569 -21.01 -28.86 -5.60
CA GLU A 569 -21.99 -28.04 -4.88
C GLU A 569 -21.68 -26.53 -4.93
N ALA A 570 -20.43 -26.12 -5.21
CA ALA A 570 -20.04 -24.72 -5.32
C ALA A 570 -20.61 -24.02 -6.57
N ILE A 571 -20.79 -24.78 -7.66
CA ILE A 571 -21.20 -24.24 -8.98
C ILE A 571 -22.69 -23.81 -8.98
N ALA A 572 -23.53 -24.36 -8.11
CA ALA A 572 -24.96 -24.02 -8.08
C ALA A 572 -25.28 -22.65 -7.47
N LYS A 573 -24.34 -21.99 -6.77
CA LYS A 573 -24.58 -20.72 -6.05
C LYS A 573 -24.11 -19.45 -6.77
N LEU A 574 -23.26 -19.56 -7.78
CA LEU A 574 -22.70 -18.39 -8.50
C LEU A 574 -23.61 -17.83 -9.62
N GLY A 575 -24.68 -18.53 -9.99
CA GLY A 575 -25.52 -18.18 -11.14
C GLY A 575 -26.48 -16.98 -10.99
N LYS A 576 -26.45 -16.18 -9.91
CA LYS A 576 -27.49 -15.15 -9.68
C LYS A 576 -27.05 -13.75 -9.20
N LYS A 577 -25.76 -13.43 -9.11
CA LYS A 577 -25.32 -12.05 -8.81
C LYS A 577 -24.20 -11.61 -9.76
N LEU A 578 -24.57 -11.32 -11.00
CA LEU A 578 -23.81 -10.41 -11.86
C LEU A 578 -24.78 -9.33 -12.33
N GLN A 579 -24.89 -8.26 -11.55
CA GLN A 579 -25.51 -7.02 -12.02
C GLN A 579 -24.36 -6.06 -12.34
N VAL A 580 -24.32 -5.72 -13.62
CA VAL A 580 -23.28 -4.96 -14.32
C VAL A 580 -23.04 -3.60 -13.68
N ILE A 581 -21.82 -3.37 -13.19
CA ILE A 581 -21.22 -2.03 -13.13
C ILE A 581 -20.42 -1.87 -14.42
N LYS A 582 -20.87 -0.98 -15.31
CA LYS A 582 -20.10 -0.52 -16.45
C LYS A 582 -19.02 0.42 -15.93
N ASP A 583 -17.82 0.26 -16.48
CA ASP A 583 -16.61 1.08 -16.29
C ASP A 583 -15.59 0.52 -15.29
N ALA A 584 -15.18 -0.75 -15.48
CA ALA A 584 -13.91 -1.29 -15.00
C ALA A 584 -13.38 -2.42 -15.92
N THR A 585 -12.06 -2.52 -15.97
CA THR A 585 -11.16 -3.33 -16.80
C THR A 585 -11.54 -4.82 -16.91
N LYS A 586 -11.34 -5.41 -18.10
CA LYS A 586 -11.71 -6.80 -18.42
C LYS A 586 -10.52 -7.73 -18.14
N VAL A 587 -10.51 -8.39 -16.98
CA VAL A 587 -9.64 -9.55 -16.73
C VAL A 587 -10.09 -10.67 -17.67
N THR A 588 -9.21 -11.16 -18.54
CA THR A 588 -9.53 -12.27 -19.45
C THR A 588 -8.74 -13.49 -19.03
N VAL A 589 -9.37 -14.41 -18.32
CA VAL A 589 -8.81 -15.76 -18.08
C VAL A 589 -9.05 -16.57 -19.35
N VAL A 590 -8.00 -16.84 -20.14
CA VAL A 590 -8.10 -17.63 -21.36
C VAL A 590 -7.74 -19.08 -21.02
N SER A 591 -8.73 -19.97 -21.06
CA SER A 591 -8.45 -21.41 -20.95
C SER A 591 -7.73 -21.92 -22.21
N GLN A 592 -6.78 -22.86 -22.09
CA GLN A 592 -6.01 -23.39 -23.23
C GLN A 592 -6.89 -23.87 -24.41
N LYS A 593 -8.09 -24.38 -24.11
CA LYS A 593 -9.05 -24.81 -25.13
C LYS A 593 -9.42 -23.70 -26.13
N GLU A 594 -9.56 -22.46 -25.68
CA GLU A 594 -9.88 -21.33 -26.58
C GLU A 594 -8.70 -20.90 -27.45
N LYS A 595 -7.45 -21.09 -26.99
CA LYS A 595 -6.22 -20.84 -27.76
C LYS A 595 -6.07 -21.89 -28.86
N THR A 596 -6.25 -23.16 -28.52
CA THR A 596 -6.23 -24.26 -29.50
C THR A 596 -7.34 -24.12 -30.56
N ASP A 597 -8.54 -23.69 -30.17
CA ASP A 597 -9.65 -23.46 -31.11
C ASP A 597 -9.43 -22.23 -32.02
N ARG A 598 -8.74 -21.19 -31.52
CA ARG A 598 -8.33 -20.01 -32.33
C ARG A 598 -7.23 -20.34 -33.33
N GLU A 599 -6.23 -21.13 -32.92
CA GLU A 599 -5.16 -21.59 -33.80
C GLU A 599 -5.67 -22.58 -34.85
N ALA A 600 -6.57 -23.49 -34.47
CA ALA A 600 -7.26 -24.39 -35.40
C ALA A 600 -8.14 -23.62 -36.40
N SER A 601 -8.84 -22.57 -35.96
CA SER A 601 -9.64 -21.70 -36.86
C SER A 601 -8.79 -20.86 -37.80
N SER A 602 -7.61 -20.40 -37.36
CA SER A 602 -6.63 -19.69 -38.18
C SER A 602 -6.00 -20.58 -39.25
N GLN A 603 -5.73 -21.85 -38.92
CA GLN A 603 -5.25 -22.84 -39.89
C GLN A 603 -6.35 -23.35 -40.83
N SER A 604 -7.62 -23.29 -40.44
CA SER A 604 -8.76 -23.61 -41.32
C SER A 604 -9.10 -22.49 -42.32
N MET A 605 -8.56 -21.27 -42.15
CA MET A 605 -8.76 -20.13 -43.06
C MET A 605 -7.57 -19.88 -44.01
N LYS A 606 -6.52 -20.71 -43.94
CA LYS A 606 -5.45 -20.80 -44.95
C LYS A 606 -5.63 -22.06 -45.78
#